data_AF-A0A2D0JX37-F1
#
_entry.id   AF-A0A2D0JX37-F1
#
_cell.length_a   1.000
_cell.length_b   1.000
_cell.length_c   1.000
_cell.angle_alpha   90.00
_cell.angle_beta   90.00
_cell.angle_gamma   90.00
#
_symmetry.space_group_name_H-M   'P 1'
#
loop_
_entity.id
_entity.type
_entity.pdbx_description
1 polymer ?
#
loop_
_entity_poly.entity_id
_entity_poly.type
_entity_poly.pdbx_seq_one_letter_code
_entity_poly.pdbx_strand_id
1 'polypeptide(L)'
;MMKKIKILQGQIGLLAKEGEYQKVLTAGEYRFYDWFNKLELKVFSLNGDEIETKLAEHLRQYHVDWVEQHCDDIQFAEDEIGLLYEHDLLTEIIPPAARRLYWKNDRQRRIEIRKATEQRISPELLALLQPSKVRKRSVKGLDGTLIVQIPAWHIGVLIIDGMVQQLLQPGLQGYWCFGHHVEVEIIDTRSQALVEEDLAEHLRQHHSDWVEQYCDDIQIADDEMGLLYEHDVLVEILSPATRCLYWKNGNSRRVEVHKSSELEVSSELVSVLSSSALRQRRVKGWDSVLITQIPAWHVGILKVDGVVQALLPPGLKGYWRIGYDVTVETVDIRLQALEVSGQEILTRDKVNLRINLSANWRYHDVLLAYEKLSEPVAYLYRELQFTLREIVGTRSLDELLENKQVIDELVNKQIQQVIHDFGLEVASLGVKDIILPGDMKAILSQVVEAEKSAQANVIRRREETAATRSLLNTAKVMENNPIALRLKELETLESIAERINQISVYGGLDQVLNGLVQIKGEQK
;
A
#
# COMPACT_ATOMS: atom_id res chain seq x y z
N MET A 1 -86.32 -32.03 -14.68
CA MET A 1 -86.18 -31.82 -16.13
C MET A 1 -85.32 -32.96 -16.69
N MET A 2 -85.66 -33.57 -17.83
CA MET A 2 -84.90 -34.73 -18.34
C MET A 2 -83.61 -34.23 -19.03
N LYS A 3 -82.44 -34.56 -18.47
CA LYS A 3 -81.14 -34.16 -19.06
C LYS A 3 -80.64 -35.29 -19.97
N LYS A 4 -80.29 -34.94 -21.21
CA LYS A 4 -79.59 -35.84 -22.16
C LYS A 4 -78.09 -35.58 -22.06
N ILE A 5 -77.34 -36.63 -21.77
CA ILE A 5 -75.88 -36.59 -21.67
C ILE A 5 -75.32 -37.52 -22.75
N LYS A 6 -74.36 -37.01 -23.52
CA LYS A 6 -73.66 -37.77 -24.55
C LYS A 6 -72.19 -37.85 -24.18
N ILE A 7 -71.67 -39.07 -24.08
CA ILE A 7 -70.25 -39.34 -23.83
C ILE A 7 -69.68 -39.92 -25.09
N LEU A 8 -68.62 -39.28 -25.60
CA LEU A 8 -67.99 -39.69 -26.85
C LEU A 8 -67.12 -40.92 -26.64
N GLN A 9 -66.81 -41.64 -27.73
CA GLN A 9 -65.76 -42.66 -27.70
C GLN A 9 -64.45 -42.04 -27.24
N GLY A 10 -63.74 -42.71 -26.32
CA GLY A 10 -62.54 -42.17 -25.69
C GLY A 10 -62.81 -41.19 -24.54
N GLN A 11 -64.04 -41.10 -24.01
CA GLN A 11 -64.36 -40.32 -22.82
C GLN A 11 -65.02 -41.19 -21.75
N ILE A 12 -64.85 -40.80 -20.49
CA ILE A 12 -65.50 -41.38 -19.33
C ILE A 12 -66.20 -40.27 -18.54
N GLY A 13 -67.47 -40.46 -18.23
CA GLY A 13 -68.24 -39.51 -17.43
C GLY A 13 -68.39 -40.02 -16.01
N LEU A 14 -67.97 -39.25 -15.03
CA LEU A 14 -68.31 -39.48 -13.63
C LEU A 14 -69.54 -38.66 -13.26
N LEU A 15 -70.63 -39.35 -12.96
CA LEU A 15 -71.87 -38.73 -12.48
C LEU A 15 -71.82 -38.62 -10.96
N ALA A 16 -71.73 -37.39 -10.46
CA ALA A 16 -71.80 -37.05 -9.06
C ALA A 16 -73.22 -36.58 -8.67
N LYS A 17 -73.64 -36.90 -7.45
CA LYS A 17 -74.88 -36.39 -6.85
C LYS A 17 -74.55 -35.87 -5.45
N GLU A 18 -74.83 -34.59 -5.19
CA GLU A 18 -74.51 -33.94 -3.90
C GLU A 18 -73.05 -34.11 -3.46
N GLY A 19 -72.11 -34.17 -4.43
CA GLY A 19 -70.67 -34.29 -4.17
C GLY A 19 -70.10 -35.72 -4.16
N GLU A 20 -70.94 -36.76 -4.17
CA GLU A 20 -70.50 -38.16 -4.23
C GLU A 20 -70.65 -38.73 -5.64
N TYR A 21 -69.63 -39.45 -6.14
CA TYR A 21 -69.69 -40.09 -7.46
C TYR A 21 -70.51 -41.38 -7.39
N GLN A 22 -71.61 -41.45 -8.14
CA GLN A 22 -72.56 -42.56 -8.05
C GLN A 22 -72.44 -43.52 -9.23
N LYS A 23 -72.00 -43.03 -10.39
CA LYS A 23 -71.94 -43.85 -11.59
C LYS A 23 -70.84 -43.42 -12.55
N VAL A 24 -70.06 -44.40 -13.01
CA VAL A 24 -69.22 -44.29 -14.22
C VAL A 24 -70.07 -44.53 -15.45
N LEU A 25 -69.94 -43.62 -16.41
CA LEU A 25 -70.62 -43.68 -17.69
C LEU A 25 -69.56 -43.82 -18.79
N THR A 26 -69.60 -44.93 -19.51
CA THR A 26 -68.75 -45.21 -20.67
C THR A 26 -69.29 -44.49 -21.92
N ALA A 27 -68.64 -44.65 -23.08
CA ALA A 27 -69.12 -44.05 -24.32
C ALA A 27 -70.56 -44.50 -24.65
N GLY A 28 -71.46 -43.53 -24.89
CA GLY A 28 -72.89 -43.81 -25.07
C GLY A 28 -73.79 -42.59 -24.84
N GLU A 29 -75.07 -42.74 -25.15
CA GLU A 29 -76.11 -41.74 -24.88
C GLU A 29 -76.93 -42.13 -23.66
N TYR A 30 -76.93 -41.28 -22.63
CA TYR A 30 -77.63 -41.52 -21.38
C TYR A 30 -78.71 -40.45 -21.14
N ARG A 31 -79.80 -40.87 -20.51
CA ARG A 31 -80.91 -39.99 -20.12
C ARG A 31 -81.14 -40.10 -18.62
N PHE A 32 -81.10 -38.98 -17.92
CA PHE A 32 -81.32 -38.93 -16.48
C PHE A 32 -82.46 -37.98 -16.13
N TYR A 33 -83.25 -38.37 -15.14
CA TYR A 33 -84.27 -37.52 -14.54
C TYR A 33 -83.66 -36.75 -13.37
N ASP A 34 -83.36 -35.47 -13.60
CA ASP A 34 -82.83 -34.58 -12.57
C ASP A 34 -83.95 -33.64 -12.11
N TRP A 35 -84.72 -34.07 -11.12
CA TRP A 35 -85.85 -33.30 -10.58
C TRP A 35 -85.43 -32.18 -9.63
N PHE A 36 -84.24 -32.27 -9.02
CA PHE A 36 -83.76 -31.30 -8.02
C PHE A 36 -82.49 -30.55 -8.43
N ASN A 37 -82.01 -30.74 -9.67
CA ASN A 37 -80.78 -30.15 -10.21
C ASN A 37 -79.54 -30.47 -9.36
N LYS A 38 -79.46 -31.69 -8.85
CA LYS A 38 -78.42 -32.15 -7.91
C LYS A 38 -77.37 -33.05 -8.55
N LEU A 39 -77.50 -33.34 -9.85
CA LEU A 39 -76.58 -34.18 -10.61
C LEU A 39 -75.54 -33.33 -11.33
N GLU A 40 -74.27 -33.57 -11.02
CA GLU A 40 -73.11 -33.00 -11.70
C GLU A 40 -72.44 -34.09 -12.55
N LEU A 41 -72.14 -33.77 -13.80
CA LEU A 41 -71.39 -34.68 -14.68
C LEU A 41 -70.00 -34.09 -14.92
N LYS A 42 -68.97 -34.83 -14.54
CA LYS A 42 -67.59 -34.52 -14.94
C LYS A 42 -67.17 -35.48 -16.05
N VAL A 43 -66.87 -34.94 -17.22
CA VAL A 43 -66.40 -35.73 -18.37
C VAL A 43 -64.89 -35.62 -18.44
N PHE A 44 -64.24 -36.77 -18.37
CA PHE A 44 -62.80 -36.91 -18.54
C PHE A 44 -62.53 -37.58 -19.88
N SER A 45 -61.47 -37.16 -20.54
CA SER A 45 -61.01 -37.86 -21.74
C SER A 45 -60.10 -39.00 -21.30
N LEU A 46 -60.32 -40.20 -21.84
CA LEU A 46 -59.46 -41.37 -21.68
C LEU A 46 -58.18 -41.22 -22.54
N ASN A 47 -57.58 -40.03 -22.47
CA ASN A 47 -56.36 -39.69 -23.19
C ASN A 47 -55.11 -40.14 -22.43
N GLY A 48 -55.29 -40.80 -21.29
CA GLY A 48 -54.22 -41.22 -20.40
C GLY A 48 -53.77 -40.16 -19.41
N ASP A 49 -54.50 -39.06 -19.30
CA ASP A 49 -54.16 -37.98 -18.36
C ASP A 49 -54.19 -38.49 -16.91
N GLU A 50 -53.31 -37.90 -16.09
CA GLU A 50 -53.26 -38.12 -14.66
C GLU A 50 -54.57 -37.66 -13.99
N ILE A 51 -55.08 -38.49 -13.08
CA ILE A 51 -56.23 -38.17 -12.25
C ILE A 51 -55.77 -37.30 -11.08
N GLU A 52 -56.40 -36.14 -10.91
CA GLU A 52 -56.12 -35.23 -9.79
C GLU A 52 -56.13 -35.98 -8.46
N THR A 53 -55.13 -35.75 -7.60
CA THR A 53 -54.87 -36.52 -6.37
C THR A 53 -56.11 -36.71 -5.50
N LYS A 54 -56.91 -35.66 -5.29
CA LYS A 54 -58.15 -35.73 -4.49
C LYS A 54 -59.19 -36.67 -5.09
N LEU A 55 -59.33 -36.66 -6.41
CA LEU A 55 -60.24 -37.55 -7.13
C LEU A 55 -59.69 -38.98 -7.11
N ALA A 56 -58.38 -39.15 -7.28
CA ALA A 56 -57.73 -40.45 -7.26
C ALA A 56 -57.88 -41.15 -5.89
N GLU A 57 -57.67 -40.43 -4.79
CA GLU A 57 -57.88 -40.94 -3.43
C GLU A 57 -59.34 -41.33 -3.20
N HIS A 58 -60.28 -40.48 -3.60
CA HIS A 58 -61.70 -40.76 -3.48
C HIS A 58 -62.11 -42.02 -4.28
N LEU A 59 -61.62 -42.17 -5.51
CA LEU A 59 -61.88 -43.36 -6.33
C LEU A 59 -61.28 -44.63 -5.71
N ARG A 60 -60.05 -44.57 -5.17
CA ARG A 60 -59.43 -45.70 -4.46
C ARG A 60 -60.18 -46.10 -3.19
N GLN A 61 -60.72 -45.12 -2.46
CA GLN A 61 -61.38 -45.37 -1.18
C GLN A 61 -62.81 -45.93 -1.34
N TYR A 62 -63.57 -45.41 -2.31
CA TYR A 62 -65.00 -45.69 -2.44
C TYR A 62 -65.38 -46.50 -3.69
N HIS A 63 -64.49 -46.58 -4.69
CA HIS A 63 -64.78 -47.17 -6.01
C HIS A 63 -63.62 -48.03 -6.56
N VAL A 64 -63.17 -49.00 -5.78
CA VAL A 64 -62.06 -49.93 -6.14
C VAL A 64 -62.31 -50.62 -7.49
N ASP A 65 -63.53 -51.10 -7.73
CA ASP A 65 -63.89 -51.77 -8.99
C ASP A 65 -63.70 -50.88 -10.23
N TRP A 66 -63.91 -49.57 -10.09
CA TRP A 66 -63.74 -48.61 -11.18
C TRP A 66 -62.26 -48.33 -11.46
N VAL A 67 -61.46 -48.31 -10.39
CA VAL A 67 -60.00 -48.19 -10.51
C VAL A 67 -59.44 -49.39 -11.25
N GLU A 68 -59.80 -50.62 -10.87
CA GLU A 68 -59.32 -51.84 -11.53
C GLU A 68 -59.72 -51.93 -13.01
N GLN A 69 -60.95 -51.50 -13.35
CA GLN A 69 -61.46 -51.59 -14.71
C GLN A 69 -60.96 -50.48 -15.63
N HIS A 70 -60.85 -49.25 -15.13
CA HIS A 70 -60.69 -48.05 -15.96
C HIS A 70 -59.44 -47.22 -15.65
N CYS A 71 -58.65 -47.58 -14.65
CA CYS A 71 -57.44 -46.85 -14.26
C CYS A 71 -56.21 -47.76 -14.15
N ASP A 72 -55.04 -47.17 -14.38
CA ASP A 72 -53.75 -47.76 -14.04
C ASP A 72 -53.29 -47.11 -12.72
N ASP A 73 -53.30 -47.88 -11.63
CA ASP A 73 -52.83 -47.44 -10.30
C ASP A 73 -51.37 -47.81 -10.13
N ILE A 74 -50.51 -46.80 -10.10
CA ILE A 74 -49.06 -46.97 -10.01
C ILE A 74 -48.62 -46.48 -8.64
N GLN A 75 -47.94 -47.36 -7.92
CA GLN A 75 -47.37 -47.08 -6.61
C GLN A 75 -45.87 -47.33 -6.67
N PHE A 76 -45.10 -46.33 -6.26
CA PHE A 76 -43.66 -46.43 -6.10
C PHE A 76 -43.33 -46.59 -4.62
N ALA A 77 -42.31 -47.40 -4.32
CA ALA A 77 -41.75 -47.49 -2.98
C ALA A 77 -40.99 -46.20 -2.60
N GLU A 78 -40.58 -46.10 -1.32
CA GLU A 78 -39.83 -44.94 -0.80
C GLU A 78 -38.48 -44.72 -1.49
N ASP A 79 -37.92 -45.76 -2.12
CA ASP A 79 -36.65 -45.75 -2.84
C ASP A 79 -36.82 -45.94 -4.35
N GLU A 80 -38.01 -45.73 -4.93
CA GLU A 80 -38.26 -45.95 -6.35
C GLU A 80 -38.68 -44.66 -7.09
N ILE A 81 -37.94 -44.32 -8.13
CA ILE A 81 -38.25 -43.21 -9.05
C ILE A 81 -38.92 -43.79 -10.30
N GLY A 82 -40.07 -43.24 -10.66
CA GLY A 82 -40.79 -43.62 -11.86
C GLY A 82 -40.42 -42.75 -13.06
N LEU A 83 -40.07 -43.37 -14.18
CA LEU A 83 -39.88 -42.68 -15.46
C LEU A 83 -41.01 -43.10 -16.41
N LEU A 84 -41.91 -42.18 -16.71
CA LEU A 84 -43.06 -42.42 -17.58
C LEU A 84 -42.73 -42.02 -19.02
N TYR A 85 -42.86 -42.98 -19.93
CA TYR A 85 -42.66 -42.78 -21.37
C TYR A 85 -43.99 -42.92 -22.11
N GLU A 86 -44.26 -41.98 -23.01
CA GLU A 86 -45.36 -42.06 -23.99
C GLU A 86 -44.77 -42.03 -25.40
N HIS A 87 -45.05 -43.05 -26.22
CA HIS A 87 -44.47 -43.19 -27.58
C HIS A 87 -42.94 -43.09 -27.58
N ASP A 88 -42.29 -43.76 -26.62
CA ASP A 88 -40.83 -43.74 -26.38
C ASP A 88 -40.24 -42.36 -26.01
N LEU A 89 -41.08 -41.36 -25.72
CA LEU A 89 -40.65 -40.06 -25.22
C LEU A 89 -40.92 -39.98 -23.72
N LEU A 90 -39.89 -39.65 -22.95
CA LEU A 90 -40.04 -39.36 -21.51
C LEU A 90 -40.95 -38.14 -21.32
N THR A 91 -42.04 -38.31 -20.58
CA THR A 91 -43.04 -37.27 -20.33
C THR A 91 -43.08 -36.80 -18.88
N GLU A 92 -42.80 -37.69 -17.93
CA GLU A 92 -42.87 -37.40 -16.50
C GLU A 92 -41.84 -38.19 -15.70
N ILE A 93 -41.23 -37.52 -14.71
CA ILE A 93 -40.45 -38.10 -13.63
C ILE A 93 -41.31 -38.07 -12.38
N ILE A 94 -41.58 -39.25 -11.83
CA ILE A 94 -42.43 -39.45 -10.68
C ILE A 94 -41.54 -39.60 -9.44
N PRO A 95 -41.70 -38.75 -8.40
CA PRO A 95 -40.86 -38.81 -7.21
C PRO A 95 -41.10 -40.11 -6.41
N PRO A 96 -40.14 -40.50 -5.54
CA PRO A 96 -40.30 -41.64 -4.65
C PRO A 96 -41.51 -41.53 -3.72
N ALA A 97 -42.02 -42.68 -3.27
CA ALA A 97 -43.24 -42.82 -2.47
C ALA A 97 -44.52 -42.22 -3.10
N ALA A 98 -44.47 -41.79 -4.37
CA ALA A 98 -45.63 -41.24 -5.03
C ALA A 98 -46.58 -42.35 -5.47
N ARG A 99 -47.87 -42.03 -5.40
CA ARG A 99 -48.94 -42.90 -5.92
C ARG A 99 -49.77 -42.15 -6.94
N ARG A 100 -49.65 -42.54 -8.20
CA ARG A 100 -50.32 -41.89 -9.32
C ARG A 100 -51.43 -42.77 -9.87
N LEU A 101 -52.54 -42.15 -10.24
CA LEU A 101 -53.65 -42.83 -10.87
C LEU A 101 -53.85 -42.23 -12.24
N TYR A 102 -53.80 -43.04 -13.29
CA TYR A 102 -54.01 -42.59 -14.65
C TYR A 102 -55.23 -43.28 -15.24
N TRP A 103 -55.98 -42.57 -16.10
CA TRP A 103 -57.03 -43.21 -16.88
C TRP A 103 -56.42 -44.23 -17.85
N LYS A 104 -56.98 -45.43 -17.95
CA LYS A 104 -56.55 -46.43 -18.96
C LYS A 104 -56.72 -45.86 -20.36
N ASN A 105 -55.75 -46.15 -21.21
CA ASN A 105 -55.75 -45.74 -22.60
C ASN A 105 -55.06 -46.84 -23.42
N ASP A 106 -55.51 -47.09 -24.65
CA ASP A 106 -54.90 -48.01 -25.62
C ASP A 106 -53.51 -47.55 -26.11
N ARG A 107 -52.99 -46.43 -25.59
CA ARG A 107 -51.64 -45.94 -25.89
C ARG A 107 -50.58 -46.79 -25.19
N GLN A 108 -49.52 -47.12 -25.91
CA GLN A 108 -48.32 -47.76 -25.34
C GLN A 108 -47.63 -46.80 -24.35
N ARG A 109 -47.92 -47.00 -23.06
CA ARG A 109 -47.19 -46.39 -21.95
C ARG A 109 -46.20 -47.38 -21.39
N ARG A 110 -44.98 -46.91 -21.17
CA ARG A 110 -43.90 -47.68 -20.55
C ARG A 110 -43.45 -46.94 -19.30
N ILE A 111 -43.35 -47.67 -18.19
CA ILE A 111 -42.84 -47.14 -16.93
C ILE A 111 -41.54 -47.88 -16.67
N GLU A 112 -40.47 -47.11 -16.47
CA GLU A 112 -39.22 -47.65 -15.93
C GLU A 112 -39.10 -47.26 -14.47
N ILE A 113 -38.75 -48.23 -13.64
CA ILE A 113 -38.46 -48.02 -12.22
C ILE A 113 -36.95 -47.91 -12.06
N ARG A 114 -36.50 -46.85 -11.39
CA ARG A 114 -35.10 -46.65 -10.99
C ARG A 114 -35.02 -46.57 -9.49
N LYS A 115 -33.89 -46.99 -8.90
CA LYS A 115 -33.68 -46.84 -7.46
C LYS A 115 -33.24 -45.42 -7.13
N ALA A 116 -33.88 -44.78 -6.17
CA ALA A 116 -33.50 -43.49 -5.62
C ALA A 116 -32.16 -43.52 -4.88
N THR A 117 -31.70 -44.71 -4.46
CA THR A 117 -30.36 -44.91 -3.87
C THR A 117 -29.24 -44.58 -4.86
N GLU A 118 -29.50 -44.71 -6.16
CA GLU A 118 -28.55 -44.31 -7.20
C GLU A 118 -28.66 -42.80 -7.43
N GLN A 119 -27.96 -42.01 -6.62
CA GLN A 119 -28.05 -40.53 -6.66
C GLN A 119 -27.70 -39.92 -8.02
N ARG A 120 -26.89 -40.61 -8.84
CA ARG A 120 -26.44 -40.13 -10.16
C ARG A 120 -27.36 -40.59 -11.27
N ILE A 121 -27.74 -39.65 -12.14
CA ILE A 121 -28.53 -39.92 -13.34
C ILE A 121 -27.62 -40.49 -14.45
N SER A 122 -28.07 -41.55 -15.13
CA SER A 122 -27.31 -42.14 -16.23
C SER A 122 -27.16 -41.18 -17.42
N PRO A 123 -26.03 -41.22 -18.16
CA PRO A 123 -25.81 -40.34 -19.31
C PRO A 123 -26.89 -40.43 -20.38
N GLU A 124 -27.45 -41.64 -20.60
CA GLU A 124 -28.54 -41.90 -21.53
C GLU A 124 -29.81 -41.14 -21.14
N LEU A 125 -30.14 -41.12 -19.83
CA LEU A 125 -31.30 -40.40 -19.33
C LEU A 125 -31.08 -38.88 -19.36
N LEU A 126 -29.87 -38.41 -19.04
CA LEU A 126 -29.53 -36.98 -19.13
C LEU A 126 -29.74 -36.42 -20.53
N ALA A 127 -29.35 -37.17 -21.56
CA ALA A 127 -29.59 -36.78 -22.96
C ALA A 127 -31.09 -36.62 -23.28
N LEU A 128 -31.95 -37.41 -22.63
CA LEU A 128 -33.40 -37.33 -22.78
C LEU A 128 -34.04 -36.19 -21.97
N LEU A 129 -33.37 -35.71 -20.93
CA LEU A 129 -33.85 -34.62 -20.06
C LEU A 129 -33.46 -33.23 -20.58
N GLN A 130 -32.49 -33.14 -21.49
CA GLN A 130 -32.10 -31.86 -22.08
C GLN A 130 -33.23 -31.24 -22.93
N PRO A 131 -33.42 -29.91 -22.86
CA PRO A 131 -34.43 -29.22 -23.66
C PRO A 131 -34.05 -29.31 -25.15
N SER A 132 -34.80 -30.09 -25.91
CA SER A 132 -34.63 -30.19 -27.37
C SER A 132 -35.50 -29.16 -28.09
N LYS A 133 -34.99 -28.54 -29.17
CA LYS A 133 -35.77 -27.65 -30.06
C LYS A 133 -36.98 -28.34 -30.73
N VAL A 134 -37.07 -29.66 -30.62
CA VAL A 134 -38.09 -30.51 -31.24
C VAL A 134 -39.24 -30.84 -30.27
N ARG A 135 -39.02 -30.82 -28.95
CA ARG A 135 -40.07 -31.09 -27.97
C ARG A 135 -40.92 -29.84 -27.69
N LYS A 136 -42.21 -29.91 -28.02
CA LYS A 136 -43.22 -28.89 -27.64
C LYS A 136 -43.68 -28.97 -26.17
N ARG A 137 -43.27 -29.99 -25.41
CA ARG A 137 -43.72 -30.24 -24.03
C ARG A 137 -42.52 -30.44 -23.10
N SER A 138 -42.52 -29.78 -21.94
CA SER A 138 -41.58 -29.99 -20.85
C SER A 138 -41.87 -31.31 -20.14
N VAL A 139 -40.83 -31.99 -19.66
CA VAL A 139 -40.97 -33.19 -18.83
C VAL A 139 -41.46 -32.74 -17.44
N LYS A 140 -42.56 -33.31 -16.95
CA LYS A 140 -43.05 -33.03 -15.60
C LYS A 140 -42.09 -33.64 -14.56
N GLY A 141 -41.88 -32.96 -13.43
CA GLY A 141 -41.02 -33.46 -12.34
C GLY A 141 -39.52 -33.22 -12.54
N LEU A 142 -39.13 -32.41 -13.53
CA LEU A 142 -37.73 -31.98 -13.73
C LEU A 142 -37.16 -31.22 -12.53
N ASP A 143 -38.00 -30.55 -11.74
CA ASP A 143 -37.59 -29.80 -10.55
C ASP A 143 -36.94 -30.69 -9.49
N GLY A 144 -37.16 -32.01 -9.55
CA GLY A 144 -36.50 -33.01 -8.70
C GLY A 144 -35.15 -33.49 -9.23
N THR A 145 -34.61 -32.86 -10.27
CA THR A 145 -33.31 -33.20 -10.87
C THR A 145 -32.39 -31.99 -10.89
N LEU A 146 -31.12 -32.20 -10.56
CA LEU A 146 -30.05 -31.23 -10.79
C LEU A 146 -29.25 -31.67 -12.01
N ILE A 147 -29.27 -30.88 -13.08
CA ILE A 147 -28.45 -31.12 -14.28
C ILE A 147 -27.43 -29.99 -14.38
N VAL A 148 -26.16 -30.35 -14.37
CA VAL A 148 -25.05 -29.38 -14.37
C VAL A 148 -24.08 -29.71 -15.49
N GLN A 149 -23.80 -28.70 -16.31
CA GLN A 149 -22.76 -28.76 -17.32
C GLN A 149 -21.47 -28.18 -16.74
N ILE A 150 -20.48 -29.03 -16.48
CA ILE A 150 -19.17 -28.62 -16.02
C ILE A 150 -18.32 -28.33 -17.27
N PRO A 151 -17.85 -27.09 -17.49
CA PRO A 151 -17.03 -26.76 -18.65
C PRO A 151 -15.65 -27.41 -18.59
N ALA A 152 -14.93 -27.40 -19.71
CA ALA A 152 -13.52 -27.76 -19.72
C ALA A 152 -12.72 -26.84 -18.78
N TRP A 153 -11.68 -27.38 -18.12
CA TRP A 153 -10.84 -26.66 -17.14
C TRP A 153 -11.58 -26.21 -15.87
N HIS A 154 -12.75 -26.79 -15.61
CA HIS A 154 -13.46 -26.61 -14.35
C HIS A 154 -13.61 -27.95 -13.64
N ILE A 155 -13.73 -27.90 -12.32
CA ILE A 155 -14.04 -29.05 -11.48
C ILE A 155 -15.36 -28.75 -10.78
N GLY A 156 -16.27 -29.72 -10.77
CA GLY A 156 -17.49 -29.63 -9.98
C GLY A 156 -17.25 -30.24 -8.61
N VAL A 157 -17.59 -29.54 -7.53
CA VAL A 157 -17.61 -30.09 -6.17
C VAL A 157 -19.05 -30.46 -5.86
N LEU A 158 -19.34 -31.76 -5.78
CA LEU A 158 -20.66 -32.28 -5.42
C LEU A 158 -20.83 -32.18 -3.91
N ILE A 159 -21.84 -31.44 -3.48
CA ILE A 159 -22.21 -31.23 -2.09
C ILE A 159 -23.61 -31.83 -1.89
N ILE A 160 -23.74 -32.76 -0.94
CA ILE A 160 -25.02 -33.38 -0.58
C ILE A 160 -25.25 -33.14 0.90
N ASP A 161 -26.39 -32.54 1.24
CA ASP A 161 -26.79 -32.19 2.60
C ASP A 161 -25.70 -31.40 3.36
N GLY A 162 -24.99 -30.52 2.64
CA GLY A 162 -23.93 -29.66 3.17
C GLY A 162 -22.55 -30.31 3.30
N MET A 163 -22.39 -31.57 2.89
CA MET A 163 -21.09 -32.26 2.92
C MET A 163 -20.55 -32.51 1.50
N VAL A 164 -19.25 -32.28 1.31
CA VAL A 164 -18.55 -32.62 0.07
C VAL A 164 -18.52 -34.13 -0.09
N GLN A 165 -19.04 -34.62 -1.21
CA GLN A 165 -19.11 -36.06 -1.52
C GLN A 165 -18.15 -36.46 -2.64
N GLN A 166 -18.07 -35.65 -3.70
CA GLN A 166 -17.30 -36.03 -4.89
C GLN A 166 -16.78 -34.85 -5.72
N LEU A 167 -15.56 -34.97 -6.26
CA LEU A 167 -15.11 -34.14 -7.36
C LEU A 167 -15.57 -34.69 -8.71
N LEU A 168 -16.11 -33.80 -9.54
CA LEU A 168 -16.74 -34.10 -10.82
C LEU A 168 -15.88 -33.57 -11.96
N GLN A 169 -15.64 -34.46 -12.93
CA GLN A 169 -14.92 -34.12 -14.16
C GLN A 169 -15.77 -33.26 -15.10
N PRO A 170 -15.12 -32.48 -16.00
CA PRO A 170 -15.79 -31.78 -17.09
C PRO A 170 -16.74 -32.68 -17.87
N GLY A 171 -17.93 -32.18 -18.12
CA GLY A 171 -18.99 -32.94 -18.77
C GLY A 171 -20.37 -32.62 -18.23
N LEU A 172 -21.37 -33.25 -18.84
CA LEU A 172 -22.73 -33.19 -18.38
C LEU A 172 -22.92 -34.20 -17.25
N GLN A 173 -23.31 -33.70 -16.08
CA GLN A 173 -23.65 -34.52 -14.93
C GLN A 173 -25.09 -34.24 -14.53
N GLY A 174 -25.73 -35.20 -13.88
CA GLY A 174 -26.95 -34.90 -13.15
C GLY A 174 -27.28 -35.88 -12.06
N TYR A 175 -28.09 -35.39 -11.13
CA TYR A 175 -28.36 -36.00 -9.84
C TYR A 175 -29.83 -35.90 -9.50
N TRP A 176 -30.33 -36.89 -8.76
CA TRP A 176 -31.67 -36.84 -8.19
C TRP A 176 -31.66 -36.02 -6.90
N CYS A 177 -32.59 -35.08 -6.77
CA CYS A 177 -32.73 -34.21 -5.60
C CYS A 177 -33.90 -34.67 -4.69
N PHE A 178 -34.29 -35.95 -4.79
CA PHE A 178 -35.39 -36.48 -3.98
C PHE A 178 -34.90 -36.83 -2.59
N GLY A 179 -35.37 -36.11 -1.57
CA GLY A 179 -35.05 -36.36 -0.16
C GLY A 179 -33.69 -35.83 0.31
N HIS A 180 -32.90 -35.24 -0.59
CA HIS A 180 -31.58 -34.69 -0.31
C HIS A 180 -31.42 -33.32 -0.96
N HIS A 181 -30.66 -32.44 -0.30
CA HIS A 181 -30.24 -31.17 -0.89
C HIS A 181 -28.93 -31.38 -1.63
N VAL A 182 -29.00 -31.41 -2.97
CA VAL A 182 -27.84 -31.65 -3.84
C VAL A 182 -27.46 -30.37 -4.55
N GLU A 183 -26.20 -29.97 -4.39
CA GLU A 183 -25.61 -28.80 -5.03
C GLU A 183 -24.29 -29.19 -5.71
N VAL A 184 -23.94 -28.47 -6.77
CA VAL A 184 -22.64 -28.61 -7.43
C VAL A 184 -22.03 -27.23 -7.57
N GLU A 185 -20.93 -27.00 -6.86
CA GLU A 185 -20.13 -25.81 -7.02
C GLU A 185 -19.15 -26.00 -8.18
N ILE A 186 -19.07 -25.05 -9.11
CA ILE A 186 -18.17 -25.15 -10.27
C ILE A 186 -16.99 -24.20 -10.08
N ILE A 187 -15.80 -24.77 -9.96
CA ILE A 187 -14.56 -24.03 -9.74
C ILE A 187 -13.78 -23.94 -11.06
N ASP A 188 -13.46 -22.73 -11.53
CA ASP A 188 -12.53 -22.53 -12.67
C ASP A 188 -11.08 -22.66 -12.17
N THR A 189 -10.43 -23.75 -12.57
CA THR A 189 -9.06 -24.09 -12.15
C THR A 189 -8.00 -23.11 -12.69
N ARG A 190 -8.36 -22.23 -13.63
CA ARG A 190 -7.44 -21.22 -14.20
C ARG A 190 -7.53 -19.88 -13.48
N SER A 191 -8.72 -19.51 -13.00
CA SER A 191 -8.92 -18.24 -12.29
C SER A 191 -8.59 -18.40 -10.80
N GLN A 192 -8.96 -19.53 -10.21
CA GLN A 192 -8.71 -19.87 -8.82
C GLN A 192 -7.70 -21.02 -8.78
N ALA A 193 -6.42 -20.68 -8.93
CA ALA A 193 -5.34 -21.67 -8.99
C ALA A 193 -5.09 -22.37 -7.65
N LEU A 194 -5.35 -21.68 -6.52
CA LEU A 194 -5.19 -22.20 -5.16
C LEU A 194 -6.52 -22.79 -4.67
N VAL A 195 -6.47 -24.01 -4.13
CA VAL A 195 -7.61 -24.66 -3.47
C VAL A 195 -7.86 -23.99 -2.11
N GLU A 196 -9.12 -23.72 -1.80
CA GLU A 196 -9.52 -23.18 -0.50
C GLU A 196 -9.12 -24.14 0.64
N GLU A 197 -8.72 -23.59 1.79
CA GLU A 197 -8.10 -24.36 2.88
C GLU A 197 -9.00 -25.47 3.42
N ASP A 198 -10.29 -25.20 3.64
CA ASP A 198 -11.26 -26.18 4.13
C ASP A 198 -11.43 -27.35 3.16
N LEU A 199 -11.52 -27.07 1.85
CA LEU A 199 -11.60 -28.09 0.82
C LEU A 199 -10.28 -28.85 0.69
N ALA A 200 -9.14 -28.16 0.77
CA ALA A 200 -7.83 -28.76 0.68
C ALA A 200 -7.57 -29.76 1.82
N GLU A 201 -7.96 -29.41 3.05
CA GLU A 201 -7.85 -30.30 4.21
C GLU A 201 -8.78 -31.51 4.08
N HIS A 202 -10.03 -31.29 3.66
CA HIS A 202 -10.97 -32.38 3.38
C HIS A 202 -10.44 -33.37 2.33
N LEU A 203 -9.89 -32.84 1.22
CA LEU A 203 -9.30 -33.66 0.16
C LEU A 203 -8.09 -34.46 0.66
N ARG A 204 -7.22 -33.85 1.49
CA ARG A 204 -6.08 -34.56 2.08
C ARG A 204 -6.49 -35.69 3.03
N GLN A 205 -7.54 -35.48 3.82
CA GLN A 205 -7.98 -36.45 4.82
C GLN A 205 -8.76 -37.63 4.23
N HIS A 206 -9.62 -37.38 3.25
CA HIS A 206 -10.57 -38.38 2.76
C HIS A 206 -10.28 -38.89 1.35
N HIS A 207 -9.49 -38.15 0.55
CA HIS A 207 -9.35 -38.39 -0.88
C HIS A 207 -7.91 -38.14 -1.40
N SER A 208 -6.92 -38.83 -0.82
CA SER A 208 -5.50 -38.73 -1.24
C SER A 208 -5.30 -38.94 -2.73
N ASP A 209 -6.01 -39.91 -3.32
CA ASP A 209 -5.90 -40.26 -4.73
C ASP A 209 -6.32 -39.10 -5.64
N TRP A 210 -7.24 -38.24 -5.18
CA TRP A 210 -7.68 -37.07 -5.95
C TRP A 210 -6.68 -35.93 -5.88
N VAL A 211 -6.00 -35.77 -4.73
CA VAL A 211 -4.93 -34.80 -4.60
C VAL A 211 -3.83 -35.11 -5.61
N GLU A 212 -3.40 -36.37 -5.71
CA GLU A 212 -2.38 -36.78 -6.69
C GLU A 212 -2.82 -36.54 -8.14
N GLN A 213 -4.10 -36.79 -8.46
CA GLN A 213 -4.60 -36.69 -9.82
C GLN A 213 -4.87 -35.25 -10.27
N TYR A 214 -5.45 -34.40 -9.40
CA TYR A 214 -6.00 -33.09 -9.77
C TYR A 214 -5.28 -31.89 -9.14
N CYS A 215 -4.41 -32.13 -8.15
CA CYS A 215 -3.72 -31.06 -7.44
C CYS A 215 -2.20 -31.23 -7.47
N ASP A 216 -1.49 -30.11 -7.37
CA ASP A 216 -0.10 -30.06 -6.96
C ASP A 216 -0.09 -29.78 -5.45
N ASP A 217 0.37 -30.74 -4.65
CA ASP A 217 0.51 -30.59 -3.20
C ASP A 217 1.87 -29.98 -2.88
N ILE A 218 1.85 -28.74 -2.38
CA ILE A 218 3.04 -27.99 -2.00
C ILE A 218 3.12 -27.95 -0.49
N GLN A 219 4.21 -28.51 0.04
CA GLN A 219 4.48 -28.57 1.47
C GLN A 219 5.84 -27.91 1.74
N ILE A 220 5.84 -26.91 2.62
CA ILE A 220 7.02 -26.20 3.09
C ILE A 220 7.24 -26.57 4.55
N ALA A 221 8.47 -26.95 4.92
CA ALA A 221 8.81 -27.29 6.29
C ALA A 221 8.82 -26.05 7.21
N ASP A 222 8.90 -26.28 8.52
CA ASP A 222 8.88 -25.20 9.53
C ASP A 222 10.13 -24.31 9.48
N ASP A 223 11.25 -24.84 8.97
CA ASP A 223 12.54 -24.16 8.82
C ASP A 223 12.85 -23.75 7.38
N GLU A 224 11.84 -23.77 6.51
CA GLU A 224 11.98 -23.56 5.08
C GLU A 224 11.02 -22.47 4.57
N MET A 225 11.39 -21.81 3.49
CA MET A 225 10.59 -20.82 2.76
C MET A 225 10.47 -21.30 1.32
N GLY A 226 9.26 -21.21 0.77
CA GLY A 226 8.98 -21.66 -0.59
C GLY A 226 8.92 -20.49 -1.57
N LEU A 227 9.54 -20.63 -2.72
CA LEU A 227 9.38 -19.70 -3.85
C LEU A 227 8.62 -20.41 -4.95
N LEU A 228 7.39 -19.98 -5.18
CA LEU A 228 6.52 -20.56 -6.20
C LEU A 228 6.68 -19.82 -7.53
N TYR A 229 7.19 -20.55 -8.51
CA TYR A 229 7.31 -20.12 -9.90
C TYR A 229 6.20 -20.76 -10.74
N GLU A 230 5.51 -19.96 -11.54
CA GLU A 230 4.63 -20.43 -12.62
C GLU A 230 5.22 -19.98 -13.96
N HIS A 231 5.47 -20.92 -14.87
CA HIS A 231 6.14 -20.63 -16.16
C HIS A 231 7.46 -19.83 -16.01
N ASP A 232 8.29 -20.20 -15.03
CA ASP A 232 9.56 -19.54 -14.66
C ASP A 232 9.43 -18.09 -14.18
N VAL A 233 8.22 -17.64 -13.86
CA VAL A 233 7.97 -16.34 -13.24
C VAL A 233 7.62 -16.55 -11.77
N LEU A 234 8.30 -15.86 -10.85
CA LEU A 234 7.97 -15.87 -9.43
C LEU A 234 6.59 -15.25 -9.22
N VAL A 235 5.66 -16.01 -8.62
CA VAL A 235 4.27 -15.57 -8.39
C VAL A 235 3.99 -15.37 -6.90
N GLU A 236 4.57 -16.21 -6.03
CA GLU A 236 4.27 -16.23 -4.61
C GLU A 236 5.48 -16.67 -3.77
N ILE A 237 5.64 -16.03 -2.61
CA ILE A 237 6.57 -16.43 -1.56
C ILE A 237 5.74 -17.08 -0.46
N LEU A 238 6.00 -18.36 -0.20
CA LEU A 238 5.33 -19.19 0.78
C LEU A 238 6.10 -19.12 2.11
N SER A 239 5.38 -18.81 3.18
CA SER A 239 5.90 -18.80 4.53
C SER A 239 6.28 -20.21 5.00
N PRO A 240 7.11 -20.33 6.05
CA PRO A 240 7.37 -21.62 6.69
C PRO A 240 6.09 -22.27 7.21
N ALA A 241 6.12 -23.60 7.30
CA ALA A 241 4.98 -24.44 7.70
C ALA A 241 3.74 -24.31 6.80
N THR A 242 3.89 -23.81 5.57
CA THR A 242 2.76 -23.66 4.65
C THR A 242 2.46 -24.98 3.94
N ARG A 243 1.18 -25.35 3.87
CA ARG A 243 0.69 -26.49 3.12
C ARG A 243 -0.49 -26.09 2.24
N CYS A 244 -0.29 -26.04 0.95
CA CYS A 244 -1.31 -25.59 0.00
C CYS A 244 -1.47 -26.58 -1.15
N LEU A 245 -2.71 -26.72 -1.62
CA LEU A 245 -3.02 -27.45 -2.83
C LEU A 245 -3.29 -26.44 -3.96
N TYR A 246 -2.71 -26.68 -5.12
CA TYR A 246 -3.03 -25.92 -6.33
C TYR A 246 -3.68 -26.83 -7.37
N TRP A 247 -4.73 -26.36 -8.04
CA TRP A 247 -5.36 -27.14 -9.11
C TRP A 247 -4.42 -27.31 -10.29
N LYS A 248 -4.28 -28.53 -10.80
CA LYS A 248 -3.56 -28.84 -12.04
C LYS A 248 -4.34 -28.27 -13.22
N ASN A 249 -3.86 -27.15 -13.76
CA ASN A 249 -4.48 -26.44 -14.86
C ASN A 249 -3.59 -26.39 -16.12
N GLY A 250 -2.58 -27.26 -16.18
CA GLY A 250 -1.60 -27.34 -17.28
C GLY A 250 -0.43 -26.36 -17.15
N ASN A 251 -0.44 -25.48 -16.14
CA ASN A 251 0.71 -24.62 -15.84
C ASN A 251 1.83 -25.45 -15.20
N SER A 252 3.07 -25.26 -15.66
CA SER A 252 4.23 -25.81 -14.96
C SER A 252 4.50 -24.98 -13.70
N ARG A 253 4.37 -25.62 -12.54
CA ARG A 253 4.74 -25.05 -11.25
C ARG A 253 6.05 -25.62 -10.76
N ARG A 254 6.90 -24.76 -10.24
CA ARG A 254 8.18 -25.13 -9.65
C ARG A 254 8.32 -24.43 -8.32
N VAL A 255 8.70 -25.18 -7.30
CA VAL A 255 8.95 -24.65 -5.96
C VAL A 255 10.44 -24.74 -5.70
N GLU A 256 11.06 -23.61 -5.41
CA GLU A 256 12.41 -23.57 -4.86
C GLU A 256 12.32 -23.36 -3.35
N VAL A 257 13.08 -24.14 -2.60
CA VAL A 257 13.05 -24.10 -1.14
C VAL A 257 14.33 -23.46 -0.61
N HIS A 258 14.18 -22.52 0.31
CA HIS A 258 15.27 -21.81 0.97
C HIS A 258 15.16 -21.99 2.48
N LYS A 259 16.28 -22.10 3.20
CA LYS A 259 16.25 -22.24 4.66
C LYS A 259 15.91 -20.91 5.32
N SER A 260 15.05 -20.92 6.34
CA SER A 260 14.73 -19.74 7.14
C SER A 260 15.91 -19.22 7.97
N SER A 261 16.94 -20.06 8.20
CA SER A 261 18.18 -19.65 8.85
C SER A 261 19.05 -18.72 8.00
N GLU A 262 18.87 -18.73 6.67
CA GLU A 262 19.60 -17.84 5.78
C GLU A 262 18.90 -16.48 5.77
N LEU A 263 19.52 -15.48 6.39
CA LEU A 263 18.92 -14.14 6.52
C LEU A 263 18.96 -13.34 5.21
N GLU A 264 20.03 -13.50 4.43
CA GLU A 264 20.25 -12.75 3.18
C GLU A 264 19.57 -13.45 2.00
N VAL A 265 18.89 -12.66 1.18
CA VAL A 265 18.22 -13.09 -0.05
C VAL A 265 19.23 -13.04 -1.20
N SER A 266 19.20 -14.04 -2.09
CA SER A 266 20.07 -14.06 -3.26
C SER A 266 19.88 -12.82 -4.14
N SER A 267 20.97 -12.30 -4.71
CA SER A 267 20.94 -11.08 -5.54
C SER A 267 20.04 -11.21 -6.76
N GLU A 268 19.91 -12.43 -7.31
CA GLU A 268 19.01 -12.74 -8.41
C GLU A 268 17.55 -12.52 -8.01
N LEU A 269 17.15 -13.06 -6.87
CA LEU A 269 15.79 -12.92 -6.35
C LEU A 269 15.47 -11.46 -6.03
N VAL A 270 16.42 -10.73 -5.42
CA VAL A 270 16.26 -9.29 -5.15
C VAL A 270 16.03 -8.49 -6.44
N SER A 271 16.73 -8.85 -7.53
CA SER A 271 16.53 -8.23 -8.85
C SER A 271 15.15 -8.54 -9.44
N VAL A 272 14.66 -9.77 -9.27
CA VAL A 272 13.32 -10.19 -9.71
C VAL A 272 12.25 -9.46 -8.91
N LEU A 273 12.36 -9.39 -7.59
CA LEU A 273 11.39 -8.71 -6.74
C LEU A 273 11.35 -7.20 -6.99
N SER A 274 12.51 -6.55 -7.06
CA SER A 274 12.60 -5.11 -7.35
C SER A 274 12.04 -4.73 -8.72
N SER A 275 12.27 -5.57 -9.75
CA SER A 275 11.68 -5.36 -11.08
C SER A 275 10.20 -5.74 -11.16
N SER A 276 9.74 -6.70 -10.35
CA SER A 276 8.33 -7.12 -10.29
C SER A 276 7.43 -6.06 -9.66
N ALA A 277 7.95 -5.20 -8.78
CA ALA A 277 7.22 -4.07 -8.21
C ALA A 277 6.74 -3.07 -9.28
N LEU A 278 7.38 -3.05 -10.46
CA LEU A 278 6.99 -2.25 -11.64
C LEU A 278 5.97 -2.96 -12.54
N ARG A 279 5.67 -4.25 -12.32
CA ARG A 279 4.68 -5.02 -13.10
C ARG A 279 3.27 -4.84 -12.51
N GLN A 280 2.25 -5.00 -13.34
CA GLN A 280 0.84 -4.95 -12.93
C GLN A 280 0.43 -6.06 -11.93
N ARG A 281 1.27 -7.09 -11.73
CA ARG A 281 1.02 -8.23 -10.85
C ARG A 281 2.15 -8.33 -9.83
N ARG A 282 1.88 -7.87 -8.60
CA ARG A 282 2.81 -8.02 -7.47
C ARG A 282 2.88 -9.49 -7.05
N VAL A 283 4.09 -9.94 -6.70
CA VAL A 283 4.32 -11.26 -6.10
C VAL A 283 3.59 -11.32 -4.76
N LYS A 284 2.80 -12.36 -4.52
CA LYS A 284 2.17 -12.58 -3.21
C LYS A 284 3.23 -12.86 -2.15
N GLY A 285 3.05 -12.32 -0.95
CA GLY A 285 4.02 -12.48 0.13
C GLY A 285 5.28 -11.62 -0.01
N TRP A 286 5.32 -10.63 -0.93
CA TRP A 286 6.47 -9.74 -1.11
C TRP A 286 6.89 -8.99 0.17
N ASP A 287 5.94 -8.69 1.06
CA ASP A 287 6.16 -8.00 2.34
C ASP A 287 7.08 -8.79 3.29
N SER A 288 7.26 -10.10 3.04
CA SER A 288 8.18 -10.97 3.77
C SER A 288 9.65 -10.68 3.46
N VAL A 289 9.95 -9.87 2.44
CA VAL A 289 11.31 -9.51 2.04
C VAL A 289 11.54 -8.01 2.25
N LEU A 290 12.54 -7.67 3.06
CA LEU A 290 13.06 -6.31 3.14
C LEU A 290 14.06 -6.11 1.99
N ILE A 291 13.70 -5.29 1.01
CA ILE A 291 14.65 -4.83 -0.01
C ILE A 291 15.12 -3.44 0.38
N THR A 292 16.43 -3.27 0.52
CA THR A 292 17.03 -1.96 0.84
C THR A 292 18.08 -1.62 -0.21
N GLN A 293 17.96 -0.40 -0.74
CA GLN A 293 18.96 0.20 -1.60
C GLN A 293 19.87 1.07 -0.76
N ILE A 294 21.15 0.72 -0.69
CA ILE A 294 22.17 1.50 0.01
C ILE A 294 22.87 2.35 -1.07
N PRO A 295 22.71 3.69 -1.05
CA PRO A 295 23.32 4.55 -2.04
C PRO A 295 24.84 4.50 -2.00
N ALA A 296 25.48 5.02 -3.06
CA ALA A 296 26.91 5.27 -3.02
C ALA A 296 27.27 6.17 -1.83
N TRP A 297 28.42 5.91 -1.21
CA TRP A 297 28.92 6.65 -0.04
C TRP A 297 28.05 6.55 1.22
N HIS A 298 27.13 5.59 1.25
CA HIS A 298 26.37 5.24 2.45
C HIS A 298 26.75 3.84 2.90
N VAL A 299 26.55 3.57 4.17
CA VAL A 299 26.66 2.23 4.76
C VAL A 299 25.30 1.90 5.38
N GLY A 300 24.83 0.67 5.14
CA GLY A 300 23.61 0.17 5.79
C GLY A 300 23.97 -0.49 7.12
N ILE A 301 23.27 -0.16 8.18
CA ILE A 301 23.40 -0.84 9.48
C ILE A 301 22.29 -1.88 9.55
N LEU A 302 22.67 -3.17 9.47
CA LEU A 302 21.73 -4.26 9.60
C LEU A 302 21.43 -4.52 11.08
N LYS A 303 20.18 -4.31 11.47
CA LYS A 303 19.65 -4.63 12.80
C LYS A 303 18.69 -5.80 12.68
N VAL A 304 18.92 -6.85 13.48
CA VAL A 304 18.06 -8.03 13.57
C VAL A 304 17.56 -8.10 15.00
N ASP A 305 16.24 -8.05 15.17
CA ASP A 305 15.57 -8.00 16.49
C ASP A 305 16.12 -6.86 17.38
N GLY A 306 16.47 -5.74 16.76
CA GLY A 306 17.04 -4.56 17.41
C GLY A 306 18.54 -4.61 17.69
N VAL A 307 19.23 -5.74 17.44
CA VAL A 307 20.68 -5.88 17.65
C VAL A 307 21.42 -5.62 16.34
N VAL A 308 22.45 -4.77 16.38
CA VAL A 308 23.34 -4.50 15.24
C VAL A 308 24.18 -5.75 14.95
N GLN A 309 24.04 -6.30 13.73
CA GLN A 309 24.76 -7.50 13.30
C GLN A 309 25.94 -7.17 12.40
N ALA A 310 25.73 -6.32 11.39
CA ALA A 310 26.73 -6.06 10.36
C ALA A 310 26.56 -4.69 9.68
N LEU A 311 27.65 -4.21 9.10
CA LEU A 311 27.66 -3.08 8.17
C LEU A 311 27.56 -3.59 6.73
N LEU A 312 26.65 -3.01 5.97
CA LEU A 312 26.33 -3.40 4.61
C LEU A 312 26.95 -2.42 3.62
N PRO A 313 27.69 -2.91 2.61
CA PRO A 313 28.26 -2.06 1.58
C PRO A 313 27.16 -1.47 0.66
N PRO A 314 27.49 -0.40 -0.10
CA PRO A 314 26.60 0.15 -1.12
C PRO A 314 26.12 -0.92 -2.11
N GLY A 315 24.83 -0.87 -2.45
CA GLY A 315 24.22 -1.84 -3.35
C GLY A 315 22.75 -2.11 -3.03
N LEU A 316 22.13 -2.94 -3.85
CA LEU A 316 20.80 -3.47 -3.60
C LEU A 316 20.92 -4.77 -2.83
N LYS A 317 20.36 -4.81 -1.62
CA LYS A 317 20.39 -5.96 -0.72
C LYS A 317 18.97 -6.35 -0.33
N GLY A 318 18.76 -7.64 -0.08
CA GLY A 318 17.48 -8.19 0.34
C GLY A 318 17.66 -9.08 1.56
N TYR A 319 16.71 -9.03 2.48
CA TYR A 319 16.71 -9.84 3.70
C TYR A 319 15.32 -10.40 3.97
N TRP A 320 15.26 -11.63 4.48
CA TRP A 320 14.01 -12.25 4.91
C TRP A 320 13.55 -11.64 6.24
N ARG A 321 12.27 -11.28 6.34
CA ARG A 321 11.60 -10.78 7.56
C ARG A 321 10.78 -11.87 8.26
N ILE A 322 10.93 -13.11 7.82
CA ILE A 322 10.20 -14.26 8.33
C ILE A 322 10.90 -14.74 9.60
N GLY A 323 10.24 -14.60 10.74
CA GLY A 323 10.78 -15.02 12.04
C GLY A 323 11.75 -14.03 12.71
N TYR A 324 12.12 -12.95 12.03
CA TYR A 324 13.04 -11.92 12.53
C TYR A 324 12.55 -10.52 12.18
N ASP A 325 12.69 -9.56 13.10
CA ASP A 325 12.49 -8.15 12.78
C ASP A 325 13.78 -7.56 12.21
N VAL A 326 13.89 -7.61 10.88
CA VAL A 326 15.04 -7.06 10.16
C VAL A 326 14.77 -5.62 9.77
N THR A 327 15.67 -4.73 10.18
CA THR A 327 15.67 -3.32 9.79
C THR A 327 17.05 -2.91 9.29
N VAL A 328 17.10 -2.06 8.28
CA VAL A 328 18.35 -1.50 7.75
C VAL A 328 18.28 0.01 7.82
N GLU A 329 19.18 0.60 8.60
CA GLU A 329 19.32 2.06 8.70
C GLU A 329 20.46 2.51 7.78
N THR A 330 20.19 3.45 6.88
CA THR A 330 21.21 3.94 5.94
C THR A 330 21.88 5.20 6.48
N VAL A 331 23.21 5.19 6.55
CA VAL A 331 24.01 6.28 7.12
C VAL A 331 25.01 6.78 6.09
N ASP A 332 25.05 8.08 5.87
CA ASP A 332 26.05 8.73 5.00
C ASP A 332 27.38 8.86 5.75
N ILE A 333 28.46 8.39 5.15
CA ILE A 333 29.81 8.42 5.74
C ILE A 333 30.64 9.63 5.29
N ARG A 334 30.07 10.50 4.43
CA ARG A 334 30.76 11.69 3.94
C ARG A 334 30.83 12.78 5.00
N LEU A 335 31.58 13.83 4.68
CA LEU A 335 31.66 15.04 5.49
C LEU A 335 30.31 15.76 5.50
N GLN A 336 29.79 16.01 6.70
CA GLN A 336 28.51 16.65 6.97
C GLN A 336 28.71 17.89 7.82
N ALA A 337 27.88 18.92 7.60
CA ALA A 337 27.87 20.12 8.42
C ALA A 337 26.83 19.99 9.54
N LEU A 338 27.24 20.30 10.77
CA LEU A 338 26.40 20.40 11.95
C LEU A 338 26.46 21.82 12.50
N GLU A 339 25.33 22.52 12.52
CA GLU A 339 25.24 23.87 13.06
C GLU A 339 24.64 23.87 14.47
N VAL A 340 25.41 24.38 15.43
CA VAL A 340 24.96 24.64 16.81
C VAL A 340 24.60 26.11 16.92
N SER A 341 23.32 26.42 16.75
CA SER A 341 22.82 27.79 16.75
C SER A 341 22.21 28.20 18.09
N GLY A 342 22.29 29.50 18.38
CA GLY A 342 21.51 30.12 19.45
C GLY A 342 21.97 29.81 20.87
N GLN A 343 23.27 29.56 21.08
CA GLN A 343 23.79 29.31 22.41
C GLN A 343 23.96 30.62 23.18
N GLU A 344 23.09 30.86 24.16
CA GLU A 344 23.21 31.97 25.10
C GLU A 344 24.16 31.57 26.23
N ILE A 345 25.30 32.25 26.33
CA ILE A 345 26.38 31.91 27.26
C ILE A 345 26.85 33.19 27.96
N LEU A 346 27.05 33.08 29.27
CA LEU A 346 27.65 34.13 30.09
C LEU A 346 29.18 33.99 30.07
N THR A 347 29.87 35.07 29.72
CA THR A 347 31.34 35.16 29.80
C THR A 347 31.83 35.31 31.24
N ARG A 348 33.16 35.22 31.45
CA ARG A 348 33.80 35.47 32.74
C ARG A 348 33.46 36.85 33.33
N ASP A 349 33.28 37.84 32.47
CA ASP A 349 32.98 39.23 32.87
C ASP A 349 31.48 39.48 33.07
N LYS A 350 30.67 38.41 33.11
CA LYS A 350 29.21 38.46 33.30
C LYS A 350 28.46 39.16 32.15
N VAL A 351 29.03 39.12 30.95
CA VAL A 351 28.33 39.54 29.72
C VAL A 351 27.64 38.35 29.10
N ASN A 352 26.32 38.46 28.89
CA ASN A 352 25.55 37.48 28.15
C ASN A 352 25.77 37.69 26.64
N LEU A 353 26.08 36.64 25.90
CA LEU A 353 26.26 36.68 24.45
C LEU A 353 25.65 35.45 23.80
N ARG A 354 25.26 35.58 22.53
CA ARG A 354 24.68 34.50 21.74
C ARG A 354 25.67 34.06 20.68
N ILE A 355 26.08 32.80 20.71
CA ILE A 355 27.06 32.23 19.77
C ILE A 355 26.40 31.22 18.86
N ASN A 356 26.80 31.26 17.58
CA ASN A 356 26.54 30.22 16.60
C ASN A 356 27.86 29.57 16.19
N LEU A 357 27.89 28.24 16.15
CA LEU A 357 29.04 27.43 15.78
C LEU A 357 28.67 26.51 14.62
N SER A 358 29.61 26.26 13.71
CA SER A 358 29.48 25.22 12.68
C SER A 358 30.64 24.24 12.79
N ALA A 359 30.33 22.95 12.67
CA ALA A 359 31.30 21.86 12.67
C ALA A 359 31.08 20.97 11.45
N ASN A 360 32.17 20.70 10.71
CA ASN A 360 32.19 19.68 9.67
C ASN A 360 32.71 18.37 10.28
N TRP A 361 31.90 17.33 10.22
CA TRP A 361 32.15 16.06 10.87
C TRP A 361 31.83 14.88 9.94
N ARG A 362 32.32 13.69 10.28
CA ARG A 362 31.99 12.43 9.59
C ARG A 362 32.08 11.26 10.57
N TYR A 363 31.52 10.12 10.19
CA TYR A 363 31.76 8.87 10.89
C TYR A 363 33.16 8.33 10.55
N HIS A 364 33.98 8.07 11.57
CA HIS A 364 35.21 7.30 11.42
C HIS A 364 34.93 5.80 11.50
N ASP A 365 34.09 5.40 12.47
CA ASP A 365 33.63 4.02 12.64
C ASP A 365 32.13 4.03 13.00
N VAL A 366 31.30 3.64 12.02
CA VAL A 366 29.84 3.63 12.15
C VAL A 366 29.39 2.57 13.16
N LEU A 367 30.06 1.41 13.22
CA LEU A 367 29.67 0.32 14.10
C LEU A 367 29.92 0.73 15.56
N LEU A 368 31.10 1.26 15.84
CA LEU A 368 31.44 1.76 17.18
C LEU A 368 30.49 2.88 17.64
N ALA A 369 30.12 3.79 16.73
CA ALA A 369 29.21 4.89 17.03
C ALA A 369 27.82 4.40 17.43
N TYR A 370 27.23 3.48 16.67
CA TYR A 370 25.88 2.95 16.93
C TYR A 370 25.84 1.88 18.02
N GLU A 371 26.96 1.25 18.36
CA GLU A 371 27.06 0.34 19.50
C GLU A 371 27.09 1.12 20.83
N LYS A 372 27.83 2.23 20.89
CA LYS A 372 27.99 3.03 22.12
C LYS A 372 26.90 4.09 22.32
N LEU A 373 26.32 4.61 21.23
CA LEU A 373 25.38 5.73 21.26
C LEU A 373 24.08 5.35 20.56
N SER A 374 22.94 5.72 21.17
CA SER A 374 21.63 5.58 20.55
C SER A 374 21.44 6.54 19.37
N GLU A 375 21.91 7.78 19.52
CA GLU A 375 21.82 8.84 18.52
C GLU A 375 23.17 9.59 18.42
N PRO A 376 24.10 9.13 17.56
CA PRO A 376 25.45 9.70 17.48
C PRO A 376 25.49 11.20 17.17
N VAL A 377 24.61 11.66 16.28
CA VAL A 377 24.53 13.09 15.89
C VAL A 377 24.05 13.97 17.04
N ALA A 378 23.04 13.51 17.78
CA ALA A 378 22.52 14.23 18.94
C ALA A 378 23.54 14.30 20.07
N TYR A 379 24.33 13.22 20.26
CA TYR A 379 25.46 13.21 21.19
C TYR A 379 26.51 14.26 20.82
N LEU A 380 26.97 14.27 19.56
CA LEU A 380 27.94 15.27 19.07
C LEU A 380 27.43 16.70 19.26
N TYR A 381 26.17 16.95 18.93
CA TYR A 381 25.53 18.26 19.11
C TYR A 381 25.58 18.71 20.58
N ARG A 382 25.27 17.83 21.53
CA ARG A 382 25.31 18.13 22.96
C ARG A 382 26.74 18.36 23.47
N GLU A 383 27.71 17.55 23.06
CA GLU A 383 29.10 17.74 23.46
C GLU A 383 29.68 19.06 22.95
N LEU A 384 29.34 19.45 21.71
CA LEU A 384 29.70 20.76 21.17
C LEU A 384 29.10 21.91 22.00
N GLN A 385 27.83 21.78 22.44
CA GLN A 385 27.20 22.79 23.31
C GLN A 385 27.91 22.93 24.66
N PHE A 386 28.24 21.80 25.32
CA PHE A 386 28.92 21.84 26.62
C PHE A 386 30.33 22.40 26.52
N THR A 387 31.10 21.94 25.53
CA THR A 387 32.47 22.42 25.31
C THR A 387 32.50 23.91 24.97
N LEU A 388 31.57 24.38 24.13
CA LEU A 388 31.44 25.80 23.82
C LEU A 388 31.13 26.63 25.08
N ARG A 389 30.21 26.15 25.92
CA ARG A 389 29.84 26.84 27.17
C ARG A 389 31.00 26.92 28.16
N GLU A 390 31.77 25.84 28.30
CA GLU A 390 32.94 25.79 29.17
C GLU A 390 34.03 26.77 28.73
N ILE A 391 34.40 26.75 27.44
CA ILE A 391 35.46 27.60 26.90
C ILE A 391 35.06 29.08 26.94
N VAL A 392 33.82 29.41 26.57
CA VAL A 392 33.35 30.80 26.57
C VAL A 392 33.16 31.32 28.00
N GLY A 393 32.70 30.47 28.93
CA GLY A 393 32.51 30.85 30.33
C GLY A 393 33.80 31.17 31.09
N THR A 394 34.95 30.65 30.64
CA THR A 394 36.25 30.91 31.26
C THR A 394 36.96 32.15 30.70
N ARG A 395 36.39 32.81 29.68
CA ARG A 395 37.02 33.91 28.92
C ARG A 395 36.30 35.23 29.09
N SER A 396 37.05 36.32 28.99
CA SER A 396 36.50 37.68 28.95
C SER A 396 35.91 38.01 27.58
N LEU A 397 35.02 39.00 27.53
CA LEU A 397 34.43 39.45 26.26
C LEU A 397 35.50 39.97 25.29
N ASP A 398 36.45 40.75 25.79
CA ASP A 398 37.50 41.36 24.96
C ASP A 398 38.39 40.28 24.31
N GLU A 399 38.77 39.23 25.06
CA GLU A 399 39.55 38.09 24.53
C GLU A 399 38.79 37.41 23.36
N LEU A 400 37.47 37.24 23.47
CA LEU A 400 36.63 36.60 22.46
C LEU A 400 36.43 37.48 21.21
N LEU A 401 36.44 38.80 21.37
CA LEU A 401 36.30 39.77 20.27
C LEU A 401 37.63 40.01 19.54
N GLU A 402 38.75 39.98 20.25
CA GLU A 402 40.09 40.21 19.69
C GLU A 402 40.55 39.04 18.82
N ASN A 403 40.36 37.80 19.27
CA ASN A 403 40.77 36.62 18.49
C ASN A 403 39.75 35.47 18.55
N LYS A 404 38.86 35.45 17.55
CA LYS A 404 37.86 34.39 17.39
C LYS A 404 38.48 33.00 17.15
N GLN A 405 39.66 32.92 16.53
CA GLN A 405 40.30 31.64 16.19
C GLN A 405 40.74 30.86 17.43
N VAL A 406 40.97 31.54 18.55
CA VAL A 406 41.33 30.89 19.82
C VAL A 406 40.20 29.98 20.30
N ILE A 407 38.94 30.36 20.07
CA ILE A 407 37.79 29.52 20.43
C ILE A 407 37.79 28.26 19.56
N ASP A 408 38.01 28.41 18.26
CA ASP A 408 38.00 27.32 17.29
C ASP A 408 39.05 26.25 17.65
N GLU A 409 40.29 26.67 17.95
CA GLU A 409 41.39 25.77 18.30
C GLU A 409 41.13 25.01 19.62
N LEU A 410 40.65 25.72 20.64
CA LEU A 410 40.39 25.11 21.96
C LEU A 410 39.21 24.15 21.92
N VAL A 411 38.10 24.55 21.29
CA VAL A 411 36.91 23.70 21.17
C VAL A 411 37.25 22.46 20.35
N ASN A 412 37.97 22.62 19.23
CA ASN A 412 38.37 21.50 18.39
C ASN A 412 39.27 20.51 19.16
N LYS A 413 40.25 21.00 19.91
CA LYS A 413 41.15 20.14 20.69
C LYS A 413 40.41 19.33 21.76
N GLN A 414 39.48 19.95 22.49
CA GLN A 414 38.72 19.27 23.53
C GLN A 414 37.72 18.27 22.94
N ILE A 415 36.99 18.67 21.88
CA ILE A 415 36.02 17.79 21.22
C ILE A 415 36.69 16.57 20.61
N GLN A 416 37.82 16.74 19.89
CA GLN A 416 38.51 15.60 19.29
C GLN A 416 38.92 14.53 20.30
N GLN A 417 39.27 14.91 21.54
CA GLN A 417 39.60 13.96 22.60
C GLN A 417 38.37 13.16 23.08
N VAL A 418 37.20 13.80 23.14
CA VAL A 418 35.97 13.16 23.62
C VAL A 418 35.39 12.23 22.55
N ILE A 419 35.31 12.68 21.30
CA ILE A 419 34.52 11.99 20.26
C ILE A 419 35.25 10.82 19.59
N HIS A 420 36.58 10.78 19.66
CA HIS A 420 37.39 9.76 19.01
C HIS A 420 37.02 8.34 19.50
N ASP A 421 36.74 8.21 20.81
CA ASP A 421 36.36 6.93 21.42
C ASP A 421 34.94 6.46 21.05
N PHE A 422 34.15 7.32 20.40
CA PHE A 422 32.78 7.05 19.95
C PHE A 422 32.67 6.91 18.43
N GLY A 423 33.78 6.81 17.70
CA GLY A 423 33.76 6.55 16.24
C GLY A 423 33.36 7.76 15.40
N LEU A 424 33.40 8.97 15.96
CA LEU A 424 33.09 10.23 15.28
C LEU A 424 34.37 11.04 15.05
N GLU A 425 34.44 11.76 13.93
CA GLU A 425 35.57 12.62 13.59
C GLU A 425 35.08 14.02 13.19
N VAL A 426 35.66 15.06 13.80
CA VAL A 426 35.43 16.45 13.41
C VAL A 426 36.63 16.93 12.60
N ALA A 427 36.39 17.23 11.32
CA ALA A 427 37.42 17.67 10.38
C ALA A 427 37.75 19.16 10.52
N SER A 428 36.72 19.99 10.77
CA SER A 428 36.91 21.42 10.99
C SER A 428 35.78 21.99 11.83
N LEU A 429 36.08 22.96 12.68
CA LEU A 429 35.12 23.61 13.56
C LEU A 429 35.39 25.12 13.56
N GLY A 430 34.33 25.92 13.55
CA GLY A 430 34.45 27.37 13.52
C GLY A 430 33.24 28.10 14.11
N VAL A 431 33.50 29.16 14.88
CA VAL A 431 32.49 30.10 15.33
C VAL A 431 31.99 30.93 14.14
N LYS A 432 30.70 30.81 13.84
CA LYS A 432 30.04 31.53 12.75
C LYS A 432 29.83 32.99 13.14
N ASP A 433 29.13 33.21 14.25
CA ASP A 433 28.77 34.55 14.73
C ASP A 433 28.77 34.63 16.26
N ILE A 434 29.16 35.79 16.79
CA ILE A 434 29.01 36.19 18.20
C ILE A 434 28.10 37.42 18.21
N ILE A 435 26.92 37.26 18.80
CA ILE A 435 25.87 38.28 18.85
C ILE A 435 25.82 38.84 20.27
N LEU A 436 26.01 40.15 20.38
CA LEU A 436 25.96 40.89 21.64
C LEU A 436 24.55 41.45 21.87
N PRO A 437 24.09 41.57 23.13
CA PRO A 437 22.89 42.32 23.48
C PRO A 437 22.98 43.77 23.00
N GLY A 438 21.84 44.36 22.65
CA GLY A 438 21.77 45.73 22.11
C GLY A 438 22.43 46.77 23.01
N ASP A 439 22.17 46.69 24.32
CA ASP A 439 22.70 47.63 25.32
C ASP A 439 24.23 47.59 25.38
N MET A 440 24.82 46.38 25.37
CA MET A 440 26.27 46.21 25.41
C MET A 440 26.94 46.69 24.13
N LYS A 441 26.34 46.41 22.97
CA LYS A 441 26.83 46.90 21.68
C LYS A 441 26.86 48.44 21.64
N ALA A 442 25.86 49.09 22.22
CA ALA A 442 25.80 50.55 22.31
C ALA A 442 26.91 51.10 23.22
N ILE A 443 27.11 50.50 24.40
CA ILE A 443 28.17 50.92 25.35
C ILE A 443 29.56 50.76 24.71
N LEU A 444 29.85 49.61 24.10
CA LEU A 444 31.14 49.37 23.44
C LEU A 444 31.39 50.37 22.31
N SER A 445 30.36 50.67 21.52
CA SER A 445 30.46 51.64 20.43
C SER A 445 30.79 53.05 20.96
N GLN A 446 30.18 53.46 22.08
CA GLN A 446 30.47 54.72 22.76
C GLN A 446 31.89 54.76 23.35
N VAL A 447 32.35 53.66 23.96
CA VAL A 447 33.71 53.56 24.52
C VAL A 447 34.76 53.67 23.40
N VAL A 448 34.58 52.93 22.31
CA VAL A 448 35.48 52.97 21.15
C VAL A 448 35.48 54.36 20.51
N GLU A 449 34.31 55.00 20.37
CA GLU A 449 34.22 56.38 19.86
C GLU A 449 34.96 57.37 20.76
N ALA A 450 34.77 57.27 22.08
CA ALA A 450 35.46 58.09 23.06
C ALA A 450 36.99 57.88 22.99
N GLU A 451 37.46 56.64 22.93
CA GLU A 451 38.89 56.31 22.81
C GLU A 451 39.50 56.85 21.53
N LYS A 452 38.84 56.65 20.38
CA LYS A 452 39.29 57.18 19.08
C LYS A 452 39.30 58.71 19.07
N SER A 453 38.29 59.35 19.66
CA SER A 453 38.26 60.82 19.77
C SER A 453 39.37 61.35 20.67
N ALA A 454 39.69 60.66 21.77
CA ALA A 454 40.79 61.01 22.66
C ALA A 454 42.14 60.83 21.95
N GLN A 455 42.32 59.71 21.24
CA GLN A 455 43.51 59.44 20.45
C GLN A 455 43.71 60.51 19.36
N ALA A 456 42.66 60.86 18.62
CA ALA A 456 42.68 61.92 17.62
C ALA A 456 43.03 63.28 18.24
N ASN A 457 42.48 63.62 19.41
CA ASN A 457 42.80 64.86 20.12
C ASN A 457 44.27 64.91 20.59
N VAL A 458 44.83 63.79 21.04
CA VAL A 458 46.26 63.71 21.42
C VAL A 458 47.15 63.92 20.20
N ILE A 459 46.82 63.28 19.08
CA ILE A 459 47.54 63.46 17.80
C ILE A 459 47.46 64.93 17.37
N ARG A 460 46.25 65.51 17.31
CA ARG A 460 46.03 66.92 16.95
C ARG A 460 46.83 67.87 17.82
N ARG A 461 46.78 67.71 19.16
CA ARG A 461 47.57 68.56 20.09
C ARG A 461 49.07 68.40 19.91
N ARG A 462 49.55 67.18 19.63
CA ARG A 462 50.97 66.92 19.34
C ARG A 462 51.39 67.60 18.03
N GLU A 463 50.56 67.51 17.00
CA GLU A 463 50.78 68.17 15.70
C GLU A 463 50.75 69.69 15.84
N GLU A 464 49.77 70.27 16.55
CA GLU A 464 49.70 71.71 16.84
C GLU A 464 50.96 72.18 17.58
N THR A 465 51.38 71.46 18.63
CA THR A 465 52.60 71.81 19.38
C THR A 465 53.86 71.72 18.51
N ALA A 466 53.96 70.69 17.67
CA ALA A 466 55.07 70.53 16.74
C ALA A 466 55.09 71.67 15.70
N ALA A 467 53.93 72.02 15.15
CA ALA A 467 53.77 73.14 14.22
C ALA A 467 54.14 74.48 14.88
N THR A 468 53.65 74.78 16.09
CA THR A 468 53.99 76.01 16.82
C THR A 468 55.49 76.08 17.15
N ARG A 469 56.11 74.96 17.56
CA ARG A 469 57.56 74.91 17.80
C ARG A 469 58.35 75.16 16.51
N SER A 470 57.92 74.58 15.39
CA SER A 470 58.53 74.81 14.08
C SER A 470 58.42 76.28 13.67
N LEU A 471 57.24 76.89 13.83
CA LEU A 471 57.02 78.32 13.57
C LEU A 471 57.88 79.21 14.47
N LEU A 472 57.98 78.91 15.77
CA LEU A 472 58.82 79.66 16.71
C LEU A 472 60.30 79.58 16.33
N ASN A 473 60.79 78.38 15.98
CA ASN A 473 62.16 78.21 15.52
C ASN A 473 62.42 79.00 14.24
N THR A 474 61.47 78.96 13.30
CA THR A 474 61.50 79.74 12.05
C THR A 474 61.58 81.24 12.34
N ALA A 475 60.73 81.75 13.26
CA ALA A 475 60.72 83.15 13.67
C ALA A 475 62.05 83.58 14.32
N LYS A 476 62.63 82.75 15.20
CA LYS A 476 63.94 83.04 15.82
C LYS A 476 65.10 83.12 14.82
N VAL A 477 65.08 82.28 13.79
CA VAL A 477 66.07 82.33 12.69
C VAL A 477 65.90 83.61 11.88
N MET A 478 64.65 84.07 11.67
CA MET A 478 64.35 85.31 10.93
C MET A 478 64.67 86.57 11.72
N GLU A 479 64.47 86.58 13.05
CA GLU A 479 64.73 87.74 13.92
C GLU A 479 66.17 88.25 13.80
N ASN A 480 67.14 87.34 13.68
CA ASN A 480 68.56 87.67 13.58
C ASN A 480 69.08 87.74 12.12
N ASN A 481 68.23 87.54 11.11
CA ASN A 481 68.63 87.53 9.71
C ASN A 481 67.61 88.27 8.81
N PRO A 482 67.84 89.57 8.52
CA PRO A 482 66.94 90.38 7.68
C PRO A 482 66.74 89.82 6.26
N ILE A 483 67.74 89.13 5.70
CA ILE A 483 67.65 88.53 4.36
C ILE A 483 66.70 87.32 4.37
N ALA A 484 66.73 86.51 5.44
CA ALA A 484 65.83 85.37 5.60
C ALA A 484 64.36 85.80 5.77
N LEU A 485 64.12 86.89 6.51
CA LEU A 485 62.78 87.49 6.62
C LEU A 485 62.28 87.97 5.26
N ARG A 486 63.13 88.67 4.49
CA ARG A 486 62.75 89.17 3.16
C ARG A 486 62.46 88.04 2.17
N LEU A 487 63.23 86.94 2.21
CA LEU A 487 62.95 85.75 1.42
C LEU A 487 61.61 85.11 1.81
N LYS A 488 61.27 85.07 3.11
CA LYS A 488 59.97 84.53 3.54
C LYS A 488 58.80 85.42 3.14
N GLU A 489 58.96 86.75 3.23
CA GLU A 489 57.98 87.69 2.69
C GLU A 489 57.74 87.43 1.20
N LEU A 490 58.80 87.26 0.41
CA LEU A 490 58.69 86.96 -1.01
C LEU A 490 58.03 85.60 -1.27
N GLU A 491 58.33 84.55 -0.48
CA GLU A 491 57.66 83.24 -0.57
C GLU A 491 56.16 83.34 -0.22
N THR A 492 55.81 84.13 0.81
CA THR A 492 54.39 84.38 1.14
C THR A 492 53.69 85.20 0.06
N LEU A 493 54.37 86.18 -0.53
CA LEU A 493 53.86 86.97 -1.65
C LEU A 493 53.70 86.12 -2.92
N GLU A 494 54.61 85.18 -3.17
CA GLU A 494 54.51 84.20 -4.26
C GLU A 494 53.28 83.30 -4.05
N SER A 495 53.09 82.75 -2.85
CA SER A 495 51.90 81.95 -2.52
C SER A 495 50.58 82.74 -2.59
N ILE A 496 50.59 84.02 -2.21
CA ILE A 496 49.44 84.92 -2.37
C ILE A 496 49.20 85.23 -3.85
N ALA A 497 50.26 85.49 -4.62
CA ALA A 497 50.18 85.76 -6.05
C ALA A 497 49.66 84.55 -6.84
N GLU A 498 50.07 83.33 -6.48
CA GLU A 498 49.48 82.10 -7.03
C GLU A 498 47.96 82.00 -6.78
N ARG A 499 47.46 82.56 -5.68
CA ARG A 499 46.01 82.58 -5.36
C ARG A 499 45.23 83.69 -6.05
N ILE A 500 45.88 84.73 -6.61
CA ILE A 500 45.21 85.90 -7.22
C ILE A 500 45.41 85.86 -8.74
N ASN A 501 44.48 85.22 -9.46
CA ASN A 501 44.52 85.10 -10.92
C ASN A 501 43.78 86.22 -11.70
N GLN A 502 43.14 87.20 -11.03
CA GLN A 502 42.45 88.30 -11.73
C GLN A 502 42.23 89.53 -10.82
N ILE A 503 42.61 90.72 -11.30
CA ILE A 503 42.26 92.02 -10.70
C ILE A 503 41.39 92.77 -11.71
N SER A 504 40.13 93.04 -11.38
CA SER A 504 39.20 93.80 -12.22
C SER A 504 39.18 95.27 -11.79
N VAL A 505 39.67 96.16 -12.65
CA VAL A 505 39.67 97.61 -12.42
C VAL A 505 38.43 98.24 -13.06
N TYR A 506 37.54 98.81 -12.24
CA TYR A 506 36.39 99.60 -12.68
C TYR A 506 36.75 101.09 -12.65
N GLY A 507 37.10 101.66 -13.81
CA GLY A 507 37.42 103.09 -13.96
C GLY A 507 38.41 103.30 -15.10
N GLY A 508 37.99 103.99 -16.16
CA GLY A 508 38.74 104.13 -17.41
C GLY A 508 40.16 104.71 -17.27
N LEU A 509 41.00 104.44 -18.27
CA LEU A 509 42.43 104.74 -18.36
C LEU A 509 42.85 106.17 -17.97
N ASP A 510 41.99 107.17 -18.10
CA ASP A 510 42.29 108.56 -17.72
C ASP A 510 42.50 108.77 -16.21
N GLN A 511 41.90 107.92 -15.36
CA GLN A 511 42.10 107.98 -13.91
C GLN A 511 43.44 107.36 -13.49
N VAL A 512 43.95 106.40 -14.26
CA VAL A 512 45.26 105.76 -14.07
C VAL A 512 46.39 106.69 -14.53
N LEU A 513 46.18 107.45 -15.60
CA LEU A 513 47.20 108.35 -16.16
C LEU A 513 47.41 109.64 -15.34
N ASN A 514 46.37 110.18 -14.71
CA ASN A 514 46.48 111.40 -13.91
C ASN A 514 46.67 111.16 -12.39
N GLY A 515 46.36 109.97 -11.89
CA GLY A 515 46.54 109.60 -10.47
C GLY A 515 48.01 109.37 -10.05
N LEU A 516 48.90 109.12 -11.02
CA LEU A 516 50.33 108.89 -10.77
C LEU A 516 51.17 110.16 -10.53
N VAL A 517 50.58 111.36 -10.59
CA VAL A 517 51.32 112.64 -10.44
C VAL A 517 51.18 113.27 -9.03
N GLN A 518 50.44 112.67 -8.09
CA GLN A 518 50.38 113.15 -6.70
C GLN A 518 51.00 112.17 -5.69
N ILE A 519 52.25 111.76 -5.89
CA ILE A 519 53.06 111.19 -4.79
C ILE A 519 54.50 111.74 -4.85
N LYS A 520 54.64 113.03 -4.52
CA LYS A 520 55.79 113.73 -3.92
C LYS A 520 55.16 114.90 -3.15
N GLY A 521 55.37 115.19 -1.87
CA GLY A 521 56.25 114.73 -0.81
C GLY A 521 56.20 115.85 0.26
N GLU A 522 56.41 115.49 1.53
CA GLU A 522 56.66 116.39 2.70
C GLU A 522 55.45 117.14 3.29
N GLN A 523 54.98 116.75 4.49
CA GLN A 523 55.48 116.97 5.87
C GLN A 523 54.82 118.19 6.55
N LYS A 524 53.94 117.90 7.52
CA LYS A 524 54.05 118.40 8.90
C LYS A 524 53.29 117.51 9.87
#